data_AF-A0A2J8T7W9-F1
#
_entry.id   AF-A0A2J8T7W9-F1
#
_cell.length_a   1.000
_cell.length_b   1.000
_cell.length_c   1.000
_cell.angle_alpha   90.00
_cell.angle_beta   90.00
_cell.angle_gamma   90.00
#
_symmetry.space_group_name_H-M   'P 1'
#
loop_
_entity.id
_entity.type
_entity.pdbx_description
1 polymer ?
#
loop_
_entity_poly.entity_id
_entity_poly.type
_entity_poly.pdbx_seq_one_letter_code
_entity_poly.pdbx_strand_id
1 'polypeptide(L)'
;MACARPLISVYSEKGESSGKNVTLPAVFKAPIRPDIVNFVHTNLRKNNRQPYAVSELAGHQTSAESWGTGRAVARIPRVRGGGTHRSGQGAFGNMCRGGRMFAPTKTWRRWHRRVNTTQKRYAICSALAASALPALVMSKVEDKVEGYKKTKEAVLLLKKLKAWNDIKKV
;
A
#
# COMPACT_ATOMS: atom_id res chain seq x y z
N MET A 1 33.18 11.96 -10.21
CA MET A 1 32.58 12.74 -11.31
C MET A 1 31.83 13.92 -10.70
N ALA A 2 32.26 15.16 -10.98
CA ALA A 2 31.67 16.37 -10.40
C ALA A 2 30.43 16.78 -11.20
N CYS A 3 29.23 16.58 -10.65
CA CYS A 3 28.01 17.13 -11.23
C CYS A 3 27.76 18.51 -10.60
N ALA A 4 27.78 19.57 -11.40
CA ALA A 4 27.53 20.93 -10.92
C ALA A 4 26.12 21.04 -10.29
N ARG A 5 26.04 21.74 -9.15
CA ARG A 5 24.80 21.97 -8.41
C ARG A 5 24.31 23.39 -8.71
N PRO A 6 23.22 23.57 -9.49
CA PRO A 6 22.72 24.89 -9.82
C PRO A 6 22.19 25.63 -8.58
N LEU A 7 22.10 26.95 -8.68
CA LEU A 7 21.34 27.78 -7.74
C LEU A 7 19.87 27.78 -8.13
N ILE A 8 18.98 27.67 -7.15
CA ILE A 8 17.52 27.69 -7.32
C ILE A 8 16.95 28.88 -6.57
N SER A 9 16.01 29.58 -7.19
CA SER A 9 15.29 30.71 -6.59
C SER A 9 14.25 30.24 -5.59
N VAL A 10 14.14 30.95 -4.48
CA VAL A 10 13.05 30.78 -3.49
C VAL A 10 11.90 31.71 -3.87
N TYR A 11 10.68 31.17 -3.97
CA TYR A 11 9.48 31.93 -4.28
C TYR A 11 8.79 32.43 -3.00
N SER A 12 8.26 33.66 -3.07
CA SER A 12 7.40 34.24 -2.04
C SER A 12 5.98 33.69 -2.10
N GLU A 13 5.17 33.97 -1.07
CA GLU A 13 3.75 33.62 -1.04
C GLU A 13 2.93 34.21 -2.20
N LYS A 14 3.41 35.28 -2.81
CA LYS A 14 2.77 35.93 -3.96
C LYS A 14 3.05 35.21 -5.29
N GLY A 15 3.96 34.23 -5.29
CA GLY A 15 4.37 33.50 -6.49
C GLY A 15 5.48 34.18 -7.28
N GLU A 16 6.17 35.15 -6.68
CA GLU A 16 7.29 35.88 -7.28
C GLU A 16 8.62 35.43 -6.67
N SER A 17 9.74 35.62 -7.38
CA SER A 17 11.07 35.33 -6.82
C SER A 17 11.36 36.26 -5.64
N SER A 18 11.72 35.69 -4.49
CA SER A 18 12.08 36.45 -3.28
C SER A 18 13.48 37.08 -3.34
N GLY A 19 14.23 36.86 -4.43
CA GLY A 19 15.63 37.26 -4.57
C GLY A 19 16.62 36.38 -3.78
N LYS A 20 16.13 35.47 -2.92
CA LYS A 20 16.96 34.49 -2.21
C LYS A 20 17.21 33.28 -3.10
N ASN A 21 18.47 32.84 -3.15
CA ASN A 21 18.90 31.67 -3.89
C ASN A 21 19.49 30.62 -2.96
N VAL A 22 19.24 29.35 -3.26
CA VAL A 22 19.77 28.20 -2.52
C VAL A 22 20.46 27.25 -3.50
N THR A 23 21.62 26.73 -3.14
CA THR A 23 22.30 25.70 -3.94
C THR A 23 21.49 24.39 -3.92
N LEU A 24 21.29 23.77 -5.09
CA LEU A 24 20.60 22.48 -5.18
C LEU A 24 21.31 21.45 -4.26
N PRO A 25 20.62 20.84 -3.31
CA PRO A 25 21.19 19.77 -2.49
C PRO A 25 21.68 18.59 -3.35
N ALA A 26 22.78 17.95 -2.94
CA ALA A 26 23.40 16.86 -3.71
C ALA A 26 22.46 15.65 -3.91
N VAL A 27 21.48 15.44 -3.02
CA VAL A 27 20.50 14.34 -3.12
C VAL A 27 19.68 14.39 -4.42
N PHE A 28 19.45 15.58 -4.97
CA PHE A 28 18.71 15.74 -6.22
C PHE A 28 19.49 15.34 -7.47
N LYS A 29 20.78 15.05 -7.33
CA LYS A 29 21.64 14.48 -8.38
C LYS A 29 21.92 12.99 -8.16
N ALA A 30 21.29 12.37 -7.17
CA ALA A 30 21.44 10.94 -6.94
C ALA A 30 20.90 10.12 -8.13
N PRO A 31 21.42 8.90 -8.39
CA PRO A 31 20.92 8.07 -9.47
C PRO A 31 19.46 7.67 -9.24
N ILE A 32 18.64 7.76 -10.29
CA ILE A 32 17.25 7.35 -10.26
C ILE A 32 17.18 5.85 -10.57
N ARG A 33 16.83 5.03 -9.57
CA ARG A 33 16.65 3.57 -9.72
C ARG A 33 15.19 3.19 -9.50
N PRO A 34 14.37 3.14 -10.56
CA PRO A 34 12.93 2.83 -10.44
C PRO A 34 12.68 1.42 -9.91
N ASP A 35 13.59 0.48 -10.18
CA ASP A 35 13.57 -0.90 -9.69
C ASP A 35 13.70 -0.96 -8.15
N ILE A 36 14.64 -0.20 -7.58
CA ILE A 36 14.83 -0.12 -6.13
C ILE A 36 13.63 0.56 -5.47
N VAL A 37 13.13 1.65 -6.07
CA VAL A 37 11.92 2.35 -5.58
C VAL A 37 10.73 1.38 -5.57
N ASN A 38 10.50 0.65 -6.65
CA ASN A 38 9.40 -0.31 -6.74
C ASN A 38 9.57 -1.46 -5.72
N PHE A 39 10.78 -2.00 -5.57
CA PHE A 39 11.07 -3.05 -4.58
C PHE A 39 10.79 -2.58 -3.14
N VAL A 40 11.25 -1.38 -2.78
CA VAL A 40 11.04 -0.81 -1.45
C VAL A 40 9.57 -0.50 -1.22
N HIS A 41 8.91 0.17 -2.19
CA HIS A 41 7.48 0.48 -2.13
C HIS A 41 6.64 -0.78 -1.94
N THR A 42 6.87 -1.80 -2.77
CA THR A 42 6.13 -3.06 -2.74
C THR A 42 6.26 -3.79 -1.40
N ASN A 43 7.40 -3.68 -0.71
CA ASN A 43 7.60 -4.33 0.58
C ASN A 43 7.11 -3.48 1.75
N LEU A 44 7.32 -2.16 1.75
CA LEU A 44 6.82 -1.28 2.79
C LEU A 44 5.29 -1.18 2.78
N ARG A 45 4.66 -1.15 1.59
CA ARG A 45 3.20 -1.16 1.45
C ARG A 45 2.55 -2.45 1.98
N LYS A 46 3.31 -3.53 2.19
CA LYS A 46 2.77 -4.74 2.84
C LYS A 46 2.62 -4.59 4.35
N ASN A 47 3.35 -3.66 4.97
CA ASN A 47 3.50 -3.56 6.42
C ASN A 47 2.37 -2.81 7.13
N ASN A 48 1.47 -2.15 6.39
CA ASN A 48 0.27 -1.51 6.94
C ASN A 48 -0.97 -2.42 6.90
N ARG A 49 -0.83 -3.66 6.42
CA ARG A 49 -1.95 -4.59 6.27
C ARG A 49 -2.31 -5.22 7.61
N GLN A 50 -3.60 -5.37 7.86
CA GLN A 50 -4.10 -6.10 9.03
C GLN A 50 -4.24 -7.60 8.70
N PRO A 51 -3.82 -8.50 9.61
CA PRO A 51 -4.06 -9.94 9.46
C PRO A 51 -5.55 -10.25 9.35
N TYR A 52 -5.90 -11.17 8.46
CA TYR A 52 -7.24 -11.73 8.36
C TYR A 52 -7.15 -13.25 8.23
N ALA A 53 -8.13 -13.95 8.80
CA ALA A 53 -8.25 -15.40 8.78
C ALA A 53 -9.71 -15.82 8.87
N VAL A 54 -10.04 -16.99 8.34
CA VAL A 54 -11.34 -17.64 8.60
C VAL A 54 -11.33 -18.29 9.98
N SER A 55 -12.51 -18.47 10.58
CA SER A 55 -12.64 -19.15 11.87
C SER A 55 -12.07 -20.58 11.80
N GLU A 56 -11.34 -20.99 12.84
CA GLU A 56 -10.73 -22.32 12.90
C GLU A 56 -11.77 -23.43 13.02
N LEU A 57 -12.94 -23.12 13.58
CA LEU A 57 -14.06 -24.04 13.78
C LEU A 57 -15.02 -24.08 12.59
N ALA A 58 -14.85 -23.20 11.60
CA ALA A 58 -15.73 -23.14 10.44
C ALA A 58 -15.70 -24.46 9.64
N GLY A 59 -16.88 -25.02 9.39
CA GLY A 59 -17.04 -26.30 8.69
C GLY A 59 -16.69 -27.54 9.53
N HIS A 60 -16.30 -27.38 10.80
CA HIS A 60 -15.95 -28.47 11.74
C HIS A 60 -16.98 -28.72 12.84
N GLN A 61 -17.92 -27.78 13.05
CA GLN A 61 -18.98 -27.86 14.06
C GLN A 61 -20.15 -28.74 13.61
N THR A 62 -19.89 -29.86 12.94
CA THR A 62 -20.91 -30.78 12.45
C THR A 62 -20.45 -32.21 12.67
N SER A 63 -21.26 -33.02 13.33
CA SER A 63 -20.99 -34.46 13.45
C SER A 63 -21.37 -35.16 12.15
N ALA A 64 -20.38 -35.68 11.43
CA ALA A 64 -20.55 -36.35 10.15
C ALA A 64 -19.57 -37.52 9.99
N GLU A 65 -20.02 -38.60 9.38
CA GLU A 65 -19.21 -39.80 9.11
C GLU A 65 -19.47 -40.29 7.69
N SER A 66 -18.46 -40.92 7.07
CA SER A 66 -18.65 -41.54 5.76
C SER A 66 -19.50 -42.81 5.90
N TRP A 67 -20.39 -43.04 4.95
CA TRP A 67 -21.21 -44.27 4.91
C TRP A 67 -20.50 -45.46 4.25
N GLY A 68 -19.22 -45.32 3.90
CA GLY A 68 -18.47 -46.37 3.20
C GLY A 68 -18.93 -46.57 1.76
N THR A 69 -18.73 -47.77 1.22
CA THR A 69 -18.95 -48.11 -0.20
C THR A 69 -20.26 -48.87 -0.46
N GLY A 70 -20.96 -49.33 0.56
CA GLY A 70 -22.15 -50.19 0.43
C GLY A 70 -23.44 -49.48 0.00
N ARG A 71 -23.37 -48.23 -0.44
CA ARG A 71 -24.51 -47.41 -0.85
C ARG A 71 -24.19 -46.73 -2.18
N ALA A 72 -25.20 -46.50 -3.02
CA ALA A 72 -25.08 -45.81 -4.31
C ALA A 72 -24.86 -44.29 -4.17
N VAL A 73 -23.92 -43.88 -3.33
CA VAL A 73 -23.55 -42.50 -3.04
C VAL A 73 -22.04 -42.36 -2.84
N ALA A 74 -21.48 -41.17 -3.12
CA ALA A 74 -20.06 -40.91 -2.91
C ALA A 74 -19.63 -41.03 -1.43
N ARG A 75 -18.37 -41.44 -1.21
CA ARG A 75 -17.73 -41.72 0.09
C ARG A 75 -17.46 -40.50 1.00
N ILE A 76 -18.09 -39.36 0.74
CA ILE A 76 -17.91 -38.14 1.54
C ILE A 76 -18.55 -38.29 2.93
N PRO A 77 -18.01 -37.70 4.01
CA PRO A 77 -18.69 -37.65 5.29
C PRO A 77 -20.06 -36.99 5.18
N ARG A 78 -21.08 -37.59 5.81
CA ARG A 78 -22.47 -37.13 5.79
C ARG A 78 -22.98 -36.87 7.20
N VAL A 79 -23.79 -35.81 7.35
CA VAL A 79 -24.34 -35.41 8.65
C VAL A 79 -25.23 -36.52 9.22
N ARG A 80 -24.99 -36.87 10.48
CA ARG A 80 -25.75 -37.91 11.21
C ARG A 80 -27.17 -37.43 11.57
N GLY A 81 -27.99 -38.35 12.09
CA GLY A 81 -29.36 -38.07 12.52
C GLY A 81 -30.40 -38.21 11.39
N GLY A 82 -31.60 -37.69 11.64
CA GLY A 82 -32.74 -37.73 10.71
C GLY A 82 -33.75 -36.61 11.02
N GLY A 83 -34.78 -36.46 10.20
CA GLY A 83 -35.88 -35.53 10.44
C GLY A 83 -35.63 -34.06 10.06
N THR A 84 -34.46 -33.73 9.53
CA THR A 84 -34.17 -32.39 8.97
C THR A 84 -33.58 -32.49 7.57
N HIS A 85 -33.75 -31.45 6.76
CA HIS A 85 -33.16 -31.39 5.42
C HIS A 85 -31.62 -31.50 5.42
N ARG A 86 -30.96 -31.23 6.55
CA ARG A 86 -29.50 -31.29 6.66
C ARG A 86 -28.97 -32.71 6.86
N SER A 87 -29.76 -33.61 7.45
CA SER A 87 -29.36 -35.01 7.68
C SER A 87 -29.05 -35.74 6.37
N GLY A 88 -27.97 -36.53 6.34
CA GLY A 88 -27.54 -37.28 5.15
C GLY A 88 -26.82 -36.47 4.06
N GLN A 89 -26.74 -35.15 4.18
CA GLN A 89 -25.98 -34.30 3.24
C GLN A 89 -24.47 -34.33 3.52
N GLY A 90 -23.66 -34.03 2.51
CA GLY A 90 -22.20 -33.95 2.64
C GLY A 90 -21.72 -32.84 3.59
N ALA A 91 -20.62 -33.10 4.29
CA ALA A 91 -19.97 -32.20 5.25
C ALA A 91 -18.44 -32.31 5.19
N PHE A 92 -17.74 -31.44 5.93
CA PHE A 92 -16.27 -31.30 6.03
C PHE A 92 -15.50 -30.94 4.76
N GLY A 93 -15.79 -31.58 3.64
CA GLY A 93 -15.05 -31.40 2.39
C GLY A 93 -15.13 -29.98 1.84
N ASN A 94 -14.05 -29.55 1.17
CA ASN A 94 -13.98 -28.26 0.49
C ASN A 94 -14.93 -28.15 -0.72
N MET A 95 -15.35 -29.29 -1.27
CA MET A 95 -16.37 -29.38 -2.31
C MET A 95 -17.81 -29.42 -1.74
N CYS A 96 -17.99 -29.50 -0.43
CA CYS A 96 -19.30 -29.56 0.19
C CYS A 96 -19.81 -28.15 0.52
N ARG A 97 -21.09 -27.89 0.23
CA ARG A 97 -21.78 -26.69 0.71
C ARG A 97 -21.76 -26.68 2.25
N GLY A 98 -21.26 -25.58 2.83
CA GLY A 98 -21.08 -25.45 4.28
C GLY A 98 -19.95 -26.30 4.88
N GLY A 99 -19.12 -26.93 4.04
CA GLY A 99 -17.89 -27.62 4.45
C GLY A 99 -16.74 -26.64 4.69
N ARG A 100 -15.57 -27.18 5.07
CA ARG A 100 -14.37 -26.40 5.34
C ARG A 100 -13.55 -26.21 4.07
N MET A 101 -13.05 -25.00 3.83
CA MET A 101 -12.16 -24.73 2.70
C MET A 101 -10.83 -25.50 2.81
N PHE A 102 -10.23 -25.81 1.67
CA PHE A 102 -8.85 -26.30 1.62
C PHE A 102 -7.87 -25.16 1.95
N ALA A 103 -6.81 -25.47 2.71
CA ALA A 103 -5.81 -24.51 3.20
C ALA A 103 -6.42 -23.19 3.75
N PRO A 104 -7.22 -23.25 4.84
CA PRO A 104 -7.84 -22.06 5.42
C PRO A 104 -6.83 -20.96 5.75
N THR A 105 -7.21 -19.70 5.53
CA THR A 105 -6.34 -18.56 5.84
C THR A 105 -5.98 -18.54 7.32
N LYS A 106 -4.70 -18.26 7.61
CA LYS A 106 -4.15 -18.26 8.96
C LYS A 106 -3.61 -16.88 9.33
N THR A 107 -3.81 -16.50 10.58
CA THR A 107 -3.36 -15.21 11.13
C THR A 107 -1.84 -15.07 11.06
N TRP A 108 -1.10 -16.16 11.27
CA TRP A 108 0.37 -16.20 11.22
C TRP A 108 0.97 -16.21 9.82
N ARG A 109 0.18 -15.96 8.76
CA ARG A 109 0.73 -15.65 7.43
C ARG A 109 1.77 -14.53 7.58
N ARG A 110 2.91 -14.63 6.89
CA ARG A 110 3.92 -13.57 6.94
C ARG A 110 3.42 -12.30 6.23
N TRP A 111 2.78 -11.39 6.96
CA TRP A 111 2.23 -10.13 6.44
C TRP A 111 3.30 -9.08 6.17
N HIS A 112 4.25 -8.96 7.11
CA HIS A 112 5.27 -7.93 7.12
C HIS A 112 6.54 -8.35 6.38
N ARG A 113 7.27 -7.36 5.85
CA ARG A 113 8.57 -7.51 5.19
C ARG A 113 9.55 -6.46 5.72
N ARG A 114 10.69 -6.94 6.20
CA ARG A 114 11.84 -6.09 6.54
C ARG A 114 12.53 -5.67 5.24
N VAL A 115 12.91 -4.40 5.18
CA VAL A 115 13.73 -3.83 4.10
C VAL A 115 14.96 -3.21 4.74
N ASN A 116 16.12 -3.38 4.12
CA ASN A 116 17.38 -2.85 4.63
C ASN A 116 17.35 -1.32 4.72
N THR A 117 17.93 -0.76 5.77
CA THR A 117 17.96 0.69 5.98
C THR A 117 18.63 1.42 4.82
N THR A 118 19.72 0.87 4.28
CA THR A 118 20.41 1.41 3.11
C THR A 118 19.53 1.45 1.87
N GLN A 119 18.75 0.38 1.59
CA GLN A 119 17.82 0.35 0.45
C GLN A 119 16.68 1.34 0.62
N LYS A 120 16.15 1.49 1.85
CA LYS A 120 15.12 2.50 2.15
C LYS A 120 15.65 3.91 1.88
N ARG A 121 16.85 4.23 2.40
CA ARG A 121 17.50 5.53 2.16
C ARG A 121 17.74 5.76 0.67
N TYR A 122 18.23 4.75 -0.04
CA TYR A 122 18.47 4.84 -1.48
C TYR A 122 17.18 5.14 -2.27
N ALA A 123 16.07 4.46 -1.96
CA ALA A 123 14.78 4.74 -2.60
C ALA A 123 14.30 6.17 -2.37
N ILE A 124 14.50 6.73 -1.16
CA ILE A 124 14.21 8.14 -0.87
C ILE A 124 15.09 9.06 -1.70
N CYS A 125 16.40 8.80 -1.79
CA CYS A 125 17.30 9.60 -2.63
C CYS A 125 16.89 9.57 -4.11
N SER A 126 16.56 8.40 -4.67
CA SER A 126 16.07 8.28 -6.04
C SER A 126 14.73 9.01 -6.26
N ALA A 127 13.83 8.96 -5.28
CA ALA A 127 12.54 9.66 -5.36
C ALA A 127 12.70 11.19 -5.33
N LEU A 128 13.57 11.70 -4.46
CA LEU A 128 13.90 13.13 -4.41
C LEU A 128 14.56 13.59 -5.71
N ALA A 129 15.54 12.84 -6.23
CA ALA A 129 16.17 13.16 -7.52
C ALA A 129 15.16 13.19 -8.68
N ALA A 130 14.21 12.25 -8.70
CA ALA A 130 13.14 12.24 -9.69
C ALA A 130 12.22 13.47 -9.59
N SER A 131 11.94 13.97 -8.38
CA SER A 131 11.07 15.15 -8.20
C SER A 131 11.72 16.47 -8.61
N ALA A 132 13.04 16.54 -8.78
CA ALA A 132 13.74 17.78 -9.17
C ALA A 132 13.97 17.92 -10.69
N LEU A 133 13.58 16.93 -11.50
CA LEU A 133 13.62 17.08 -12.94
C LEU A 133 12.60 18.13 -13.37
N PRO A 134 12.90 19.10 -14.26
CA PRO A 134 12.00 20.19 -14.64
C PRO A 134 10.63 19.73 -15.17
N ALA A 135 10.55 18.50 -15.70
CA ALA A 135 9.29 17.85 -16.04
C ALA A 135 8.38 17.53 -14.81
N LEU A 136 8.89 17.69 -13.58
CA LEU A 136 8.34 17.17 -12.32
C LEU A 136 8.46 18.10 -11.08
N VAL A 137 8.78 19.41 -11.25
CA VAL A 137 8.73 20.53 -10.25
C VAL A 137 10.09 21.05 -9.74
N MET A 138 10.34 22.36 -9.88
CA MET A 138 11.66 23.00 -9.62
C MET A 138 11.67 24.14 -8.59
N SER A 139 10.58 24.40 -7.86
CA SER A 139 10.49 25.58 -6.99
C SER A 139 10.43 25.23 -5.50
N LYS A 140 11.20 26.00 -4.71
CA LYS A 140 11.10 26.04 -3.24
C LYS A 140 10.32 27.30 -2.83
N VAL A 141 9.49 27.19 -1.80
CA VAL A 141 8.72 28.30 -1.22
C VAL A 141 9.36 28.74 0.10
N GLU A 142 9.15 30.00 0.50
CA GLU A 142 9.62 30.56 1.77
C GLU A 142 8.99 29.93 3.03
N ASP A 143 9.72 29.97 4.15
CA ASP A 143 9.34 29.30 5.41
C ASP A 143 8.08 29.91 6.07
N LYS A 144 7.66 31.12 5.67
CA LYS A 144 6.42 31.76 6.16
C LYS A 144 5.18 30.89 5.95
N VAL A 145 5.19 30.05 4.92
CA VAL A 145 4.10 29.11 4.60
C VAL A 145 3.86 28.10 5.73
N GLU A 146 4.88 27.75 6.52
CA GLU A 146 4.74 26.85 7.67
C GLU A 146 3.81 27.42 8.77
N GLY A 147 3.68 28.76 8.82
CA GLY A 147 2.87 29.47 9.81
C GLY A 147 1.39 29.61 9.45
N TYR A 148 0.95 29.18 8.27
CA TYR A 148 -0.44 29.33 7.83
C TYR A 148 -1.42 28.61 8.75
N LYS A 149 -2.54 29.26 9.05
CA LYS A 149 -3.62 28.83 9.95
C LYS A 149 -4.95 28.58 9.23
N LYS A 150 -5.18 29.20 8.07
CA LYS A 150 -6.45 29.14 7.33
C LYS A 150 -6.29 28.38 6.02
N THR A 151 -7.31 27.64 5.63
CA THR A 151 -7.33 26.96 4.32
C THR A 151 -7.40 27.95 3.15
N LYS A 152 -8.03 29.12 3.37
CA LYS A 152 -8.13 30.17 2.34
C LYS A 152 -6.77 30.68 1.85
N GLU A 153 -5.81 30.89 2.75
CA GLU A 153 -4.46 31.33 2.41
C GLU A 153 -3.64 30.21 1.73
N ALA A 154 -3.80 28.95 2.17
CA ALA A 154 -3.18 27.81 1.49
C ALA A 154 -3.70 27.64 0.03
N VAL A 155 -5.01 27.78 -0.17
CA VAL A 155 -5.62 27.76 -1.52
C VAL A 155 -5.13 28.93 -2.38
N LEU A 156 -5.01 30.13 -1.81
CA LEU A 156 -4.48 31.30 -2.51
C LEU A 156 -3.04 31.05 -3.00
N LEU A 157 -2.19 30.52 -2.12
CA LEU A 157 -0.80 30.18 -2.43
C LEU A 157 -0.70 29.20 -3.61
N LEU A 158 -1.46 28.09 -3.58
CA LEU A 158 -1.44 27.09 -4.64
C LEU A 158 -1.89 27.66 -6.00
N LYS A 159 -2.84 28.61 -6.00
CA LYS A 159 -3.25 29.36 -7.20
C LYS A 159 -2.12 30.25 -7.72
N LYS A 160 -1.41 30.94 -6.82
CA LYS A 160 -0.29 31.81 -7.17
C LYS A 160 0.92 31.03 -7.71
N LEU A 161 1.21 29.87 -7.13
CA LEU A 161 2.29 28.96 -7.57
C LEU A 161 1.93 28.08 -8.77
N LYS A 162 0.76 28.29 -9.39
CA LYS A 162 0.26 27.53 -10.56
C LYS A 162 0.05 26.02 -10.30
N ALA A 163 0.11 25.57 -9.04
CA ALA A 163 -0.18 24.19 -8.64
C ALA A 163 -1.68 23.89 -8.57
N TRP A 164 -2.55 24.90 -8.66
CA TRP A 164 -4.00 24.71 -8.55
C TRP A 164 -4.63 23.84 -9.66
N ASN A 165 -4.02 23.78 -10.85
CA ASN A 165 -4.50 22.92 -11.92
C ASN A 165 -4.37 21.42 -11.55
N ASP A 166 -3.36 21.07 -10.76
CA ASP A 166 -3.20 19.69 -10.27
C ASP A 166 -4.26 19.36 -9.22
N ILE A 167 -4.60 20.30 -8.33
CA ILE A 167 -5.71 20.15 -7.38
C ILE A 167 -7.05 19.96 -8.08
N LYS A 168 -7.32 20.68 -9.18
CA LYS A 168 -8.55 20.52 -9.96
C LYS A 168 -8.69 19.13 -10.63
N LYS A 169 -7.59 18.38 -10.75
CA LYS A 169 -7.56 17.06 -11.38
C LYS A 169 -7.87 15.93 -10.39
N VAL A 170 -7.68 16.18 -9.08
CA VAL A 170 -8.04 15.27 -7.99
C VAL A 170 -9.55 15.23 -7.81
#